data_AF-A0A7W7C3T0-F1
#
_entry.id   AF-A0A7W7C3T0-F1
#
_cell.length_a   1.000
_cell.length_b   1.000
_cell.length_c   1.000
_cell.angle_alpha   90.00
_cell.angle_beta   90.00
_cell.angle_gamma   90.00
#
_symmetry.space_group_name_H-M   'P 1'
#
loop_
_entity.id
_entity.type
_entity.pdbx_description
1 polymer ?
#
loop_
_entity_poly.entity_id
_entity_poly.type
_entity_poly.pdbx_seq_one_letter_code
_entity_poly.pdbx_strand_id
1 'polypeptide(L)'
;MARTTQGPRDAATRRGGNPDEGRYQRGQRRTAGEPLTASWRPDPDKQDTPPPRRKKSGVLGTYGWRIYAVPVLVVLTVLALMNMNDPAPDSAAQPGASTGATSTSGGEEPEPNIMGEAPSGKLNADIPSAELPGIKNYKDKGSGSWEVVRGTTNLFGRGGKLYKYTVEIEQGIDASTYGGADAFARTIDGTLQDQRSWVGGGNIRLQRVDNGTADIRISLTTSDTARRPDYCNFSIQYEASCWNNGKKRLVINLARWRYGAVAFESDLLLYRQYAINHEIGHAFGQRHKPCGENGALAPVMMQQSFGTANNYVWQLNQVDGGDKNAVPKDGKECRPNPWPVT
;
A
#
# COMPACT_ATOMS: atom_id res chain seq x y z
N MET A 1 24.13 -52.68 -73.09
CA MET A 1 22.88 -52.08 -73.61
C MET A 1 22.73 -50.74 -72.90
N ALA A 2 23.20 -49.65 -73.52
CA ALA A 2 22.43 -48.70 -74.36
C ALA A 2 21.50 -47.80 -73.48
N ARG A 3 21.43 -46.47 -73.58
CA ARG A 3 21.86 -45.49 -74.59
C ARG A 3 21.79 -44.08 -73.95
N THR A 4 22.62 -43.20 -74.50
CA THR A 4 22.62 -41.72 -74.56
C THR A 4 21.23 -41.05 -74.55
N THR A 5 21.07 -39.80 -74.06
CA THR A 5 21.14 -38.60 -74.91
C THR A 5 21.56 -37.29 -74.19
N GLN A 6 22.27 -36.46 -74.96
CA GLN A 6 22.67 -35.06 -74.72
C GLN A 6 21.62 -34.05 -75.22
N GLY A 7 21.66 -32.81 -74.75
CA GLY A 7 21.08 -31.61 -75.39
C GLY A 7 21.36 -30.31 -74.60
N PRO A 8 21.50 -29.12 -75.24
CA PRO A 8 22.66 -28.26 -75.00
C PRO A 8 22.40 -26.91 -74.27
N ARG A 9 23.53 -26.22 -74.05
CA ARG A 9 23.73 -24.86 -73.54
C ARG A 9 23.10 -23.80 -74.44
N ASP A 10 22.62 -22.71 -73.82
CA ASP A 10 22.63 -21.37 -74.41
C ASP A 10 23.20 -20.36 -73.41
N ALA A 11 24.15 -19.57 -73.89
CA ALA A 11 24.76 -18.45 -73.20
C ALA A 11 24.23 -17.15 -73.83
N ALA A 12 23.82 -16.18 -72.99
CA ALA A 12 23.67 -14.80 -73.43
C ALA A 12 24.05 -13.83 -72.33
N THR A 13 25.01 -12.98 -72.69
CA THR A 13 25.70 -11.92 -71.96
C THR A 13 24.88 -10.63 -71.73
N ARG A 14 25.31 -9.87 -70.70
CA ARG A 14 25.57 -8.40 -70.62
C ARG A 14 24.68 -7.48 -69.76
N ARG A 15 25.41 -6.61 -69.03
CA ARG A 15 25.12 -5.27 -68.47
C ARG A 15 24.12 -5.27 -67.29
N GLY A 16 24.43 -4.68 -66.13
CA GLY A 16 25.21 -3.48 -65.85
C GLY A 16 24.25 -2.44 -65.29
N GLY A 17 24.28 -2.21 -63.97
CA GLY A 17 23.45 -1.19 -63.30
C GLY A 17 23.42 -1.36 -61.78
N ASN A 18 24.23 -0.58 -61.08
CA ASN A 18 23.92 -0.06 -59.75
C ASN A 18 23.40 1.38 -60.02
N PRO A 19 22.36 1.92 -59.35
CA PRO A 19 22.44 2.18 -57.91
C PRO A 19 21.12 1.99 -57.12
N ASP A 20 21.30 1.70 -55.84
CA ASP A 20 20.73 2.43 -54.70
C ASP A 20 19.57 3.41 -55.01
N GLU A 21 18.33 2.97 -54.84
CA GLU A 21 17.19 3.80 -54.44
C GLU A 21 15.99 2.89 -54.13
N GLY A 22 15.47 2.94 -52.90
CA GLY A 22 14.15 2.37 -52.61
C GLY A 22 13.93 1.65 -51.29
N ARG A 23 14.80 1.76 -50.27
CA ARG A 23 14.55 1.09 -48.98
C ARG A 23 14.21 2.03 -47.84
N TYR A 24 13.12 2.79 -48.00
CA TYR A 24 12.31 3.26 -46.88
C TYR A 24 10.82 3.06 -47.18
N GLN A 25 10.37 1.80 -47.15
CA GLN A 25 8.95 1.48 -46.96
C GLN A 25 8.70 1.11 -45.51
N ARG A 26 7.88 1.94 -44.86
CA ARG A 26 7.44 1.81 -43.47
C ARG A 26 6.36 0.74 -43.39
N GLY A 27 6.67 -0.38 -42.74
CA GLY A 27 5.68 -1.38 -42.33
C GLY A 27 6.07 -2.82 -42.62
N GLN A 28 7.02 -3.39 -41.88
CA GLN A 28 7.15 -4.84 -41.73
C GLN A 28 7.59 -5.20 -40.29
N ARG A 29 6.93 -6.25 -39.79
CA ARG A 29 7.02 -6.84 -38.45
C ARG A 29 8.44 -7.38 -38.21
N ARG A 30 9.10 -6.96 -37.13
CA ARG A 30 10.41 -7.51 -36.73
C ARG A 30 10.23 -8.93 -36.22
N THR A 31 10.83 -9.89 -36.90
CA THR A 31 11.01 -11.27 -36.43
C THR A 31 12.45 -11.69 -36.67
N ALA A 32 12.96 -12.46 -35.70
CA ALA A 32 14.26 -13.12 -35.64
C ALA A 32 15.43 -12.27 -35.14
N GLY A 33 16.08 -12.79 -34.10
CA GLY A 33 17.16 -12.15 -33.36
C GLY A 33 18.43 -12.02 -34.19
N GLU A 34 19.02 -10.84 -34.06
CA GLU A 34 20.36 -10.53 -34.54
C GLU A 34 21.08 -9.80 -33.40
N PRO A 35 22.31 -10.17 -33.06
CA PRO A 35 23.03 -9.54 -31.95
C PRO A 35 23.37 -8.08 -32.31
N LEU A 36 23.16 -7.17 -31.35
CA LEU A 36 23.57 -5.77 -31.45
C LEU A 36 25.10 -5.70 -31.51
N THR A 37 25.67 -5.64 -32.71
CA THR A 37 27.08 -5.26 -32.89
C THR A 37 27.13 -3.73 -33.02
N ALA A 38 27.59 -3.06 -31.97
CA ALA A 38 27.96 -1.67 -32.08
C ALA A 38 29.24 -1.59 -32.92
N SER A 39 29.14 -1.06 -34.14
CA SER A 39 30.33 -0.74 -34.93
C SER A 39 30.95 0.55 -34.39
N TRP A 40 32.16 0.43 -33.85
CA TRP A 40 32.94 1.57 -33.38
C TRP A 40 33.75 2.13 -34.56
N ARG A 41 33.21 3.15 -35.24
CA ARG A 41 33.97 4.00 -36.18
C ARG A 41 33.59 5.46 -35.97
N PRO A 42 34.40 6.24 -35.23
CA PRO A 42 34.22 7.69 -35.20
C PRO A 42 34.64 8.29 -36.54
N ASP A 43 33.76 9.13 -37.08
CA ASP A 43 33.95 9.93 -38.29
C ASP A 43 34.97 11.07 -38.01
N PRO A 44 36.05 11.21 -38.79
CA PRO A 44 37.12 12.16 -38.48
C PRO A 44 36.81 13.64 -38.78
N ASP A 45 35.60 14.00 -39.23
CA ASP A 45 35.31 15.35 -39.75
C ASP A 45 34.42 16.28 -38.88
N LYS A 46 34.31 16.03 -37.56
CA LYS A 46 33.72 17.01 -36.64
C LYS A 46 34.80 17.84 -35.95
N GLN A 47 35.24 18.90 -36.63
CA GLN A 47 36.06 19.96 -36.05
C GLN A 47 35.26 20.77 -35.01
N ASP A 48 35.93 21.00 -33.88
CA ASP A 48 35.47 21.76 -32.72
C ASP A 48 34.99 23.17 -33.08
N THR A 49 33.77 23.51 -32.67
CA THR A 49 33.30 24.91 -32.63
C THR A 49 33.50 25.43 -31.20
N PRO A 50 34.23 26.54 -30.99
CA PRO A 50 34.45 27.06 -29.64
C PRO A 50 33.17 27.71 -29.09
N PRO A 51 32.89 27.60 -27.78
CA PRO A 51 31.70 28.20 -27.19
C PRO A 51 31.78 29.74 -27.21
N PRO A 52 30.64 30.45 -27.33
CA PRO A 52 30.64 31.90 -27.37
C PRO A 52 31.05 32.51 -26.01
N ARG A 53 31.90 33.53 -26.09
CA ARG A 53 32.42 34.31 -24.95
C ARG A 53 31.27 35.00 -24.17
N ARG A 54 31.14 34.67 -22.88
CA ARG A 54 30.29 35.40 -21.92
C ARG A 54 30.81 36.83 -21.72
N LYS A 55 29.98 37.84 -22.04
CA LYS A 55 30.22 39.24 -21.70
C LYS A 55 30.13 39.42 -20.17
N LYS A 56 31.16 40.03 -19.56
CA LYS A 56 31.15 40.45 -18.16
C LYS A 56 30.21 41.67 -18.02
N SER A 57 29.05 41.49 -17.39
CA SER A 57 28.25 42.63 -16.93
C SER A 57 28.82 43.13 -15.60
N GLY A 58 28.93 44.45 -15.50
CA GLY A 58 29.49 45.18 -14.37
C GLY A 58 28.64 45.13 -13.09
N VAL A 59 29.16 45.81 -12.06
CA VAL A 59 28.82 45.76 -10.63
C VAL A 59 27.44 46.39 -10.28
N LEU A 60 26.40 46.12 -11.08
CA LEU A 60 25.01 46.48 -10.75
C LEU A 60 24.07 45.27 -10.70
N GLY A 61 24.62 44.08 -10.42
CA GLY A 61 23.88 42.81 -10.33
C GLY A 61 23.76 42.23 -8.91
N THR A 62 24.26 42.92 -7.88
CA THR A 62 24.41 42.34 -6.53
C THR A 62 23.37 42.78 -5.50
N TYR A 63 22.46 43.72 -5.84
CA TYR A 63 21.45 44.22 -4.89
C TYR A 63 20.05 44.41 -5.51
N GLY A 64 19.61 43.42 -6.31
CA GLY A 64 18.21 43.27 -6.73
C GLY A 64 17.36 42.53 -5.68
N TRP A 65 16.10 42.96 -5.51
CA TRP A 65 15.04 42.51 -4.57
C TRP A 65 15.32 42.60 -3.06
N ARG A 66 16.57 42.52 -2.59
CA ARG A 66 16.90 42.50 -1.14
C ARG A 66 16.64 43.82 -0.37
N ILE A 67 16.32 44.91 -1.04
CA ILE A 67 15.90 46.17 -0.40
C ILE A 67 14.48 46.06 0.20
N TYR A 68 13.63 45.17 -0.32
CA TYR A 68 12.26 44.99 0.18
C TYR A 68 12.13 43.92 1.28
N ALA A 69 13.07 42.99 1.37
CA ALA A 69 13.02 41.89 2.35
C ALA A 69 13.30 42.35 3.79
N VAL A 70 14.19 43.34 3.97
CA VAL A 70 14.58 43.84 5.30
C VAL A 70 13.45 44.61 6.01
N PRO A 71 12.75 45.58 5.39
CA PRO A 71 11.66 46.28 6.09
C PRO A 71 10.47 45.39 6.40
N VAL A 72 10.13 44.42 5.54
CA VAL A 72 9.03 43.47 5.78
C VAL A 72 9.32 42.56 6.98
N LEU A 73 10.56 42.08 7.11
CA LEU A 73 10.95 41.21 8.23
C LEU A 73 10.94 41.97 9.56
N VAL A 74 11.32 43.25 9.58
CA VAL A 74 11.21 44.11 10.77
C VAL A 74 9.75 44.29 11.20
N VAL A 75 8.82 44.56 10.25
CA VAL A 75 7.37 44.70 10.57
C VAL A 75 6.80 43.40 11.14
N LEU A 76 7.13 42.24 10.56
CA LEU A 76 6.66 40.95 11.07
C LEU A 76 7.24 40.63 12.46
N THR A 77 8.47 41.03 12.73
CA THR A 77 9.11 40.84 14.04
C THR A 77 8.45 41.71 15.10
N VAL A 78 8.10 42.96 14.78
CA VAL A 78 7.35 43.86 15.68
C VAL A 78 5.95 43.31 15.95
N LEU A 79 5.23 42.81 14.94
CA LEU A 79 3.92 42.20 15.12
C LEU A 79 3.97 40.93 16.00
N ALA A 80 5.01 40.11 15.86
CA ALA A 80 5.20 38.92 16.70
C ALA A 80 5.46 39.28 18.17
N LEU A 81 6.18 40.38 18.43
CA LEU A 81 6.44 40.86 19.79
C LEU A 81 5.21 41.52 20.43
N MET A 82 4.30 42.11 19.64
CA MET A 82 3.05 42.70 20.15
C MET A 82 1.99 41.66 20.51
N ASN A 83 2.08 40.42 19.99
CA ASN A 83 1.16 39.32 20.30
C ASN A 83 1.56 38.45 21.51
N MET A 84 2.64 38.80 22.24
CA MET A 84 3.10 38.07 23.43
C MET A 84 2.55 38.63 24.75
N ASN A 85 1.51 39.46 24.72
CA ASN A 85 1.09 40.24 25.89
C ASN A 85 -0.40 40.13 26.23
N ASP A 86 -0.96 38.91 26.20
CA ASP A 86 -2.26 38.61 26.84
C ASP A 86 -2.04 37.90 28.19
N PRO A 87 -2.60 38.42 29.30
CA PRO A 87 -2.52 37.78 30.61
C PRO A 87 -3.51 36.61 30.72
N ALA A 88 -3.09 35.54 31.40
CA ALA A 88 -3.95 34.42 31.79
C ALA A 88 -5.06 34.88 32.75
N PRO A 89 -6.30 34.34 32.65
CA PRO A 89 -7.27 34.48 33.73
C PRO A 89 -7.13 33.29 34.70
N ASP A 90 -6.64 33.58 35.90
CA ASP A 90 -6.91 32.79 37.10
C ASP A 90 -8.37 32.99 37.54
N SER A 91 -9.07 31.91 37.85
CA SER A 91 -10.26 31.94 38.72
C SER A 91 -10.47 30.60 39.42
N ALA A 92 -9.97 30.59 40.66
CA ALA A 92 -10.60 30.12 41.90
C ALA A 92 -11.36 28.78 41.94
N ALA A 93 -10.89 27.93 42.86
CA ALA A 93 -11.57 26.77 43.41
C ALA A 93 -12.71 27.13 44.38
N GLN A 94 -13.76 26.30 44.44
CA GLN A 94 -14.33 25.78 45.70
C GLN A 94 -15.18 24.50 45.47
N PRO A 95 -15.36 23.64 46.50
CA PRO A 95 -15.84 22.27 46.37
C PRO A 95 -17.34 22.09 46.66
N GLY A 96 -17.96 21.06 46.06
CA GLY A 96 -19.30 20.59 46.39
C GLY A 96 -19.38 19.05 46.31
N ALA A 97 -19.68 18.42 47.44
CA ALA A 97 -19.90 16.98 47.59
C ALA A 97 -21.39 16.61 47.47
N SER A 98 -21.65 15.29 47.34
CA SER A 98 -22.96 14.59 47.36
C SER A 98 -23.68 14.53 46.00
N THR A 99 -24.18 13.41 45.48
CA THR A 99 -24.76 12.21 46.14
C THR A 99 -24.77 11.06 45.12
N GLY A 100 -24.65 9.82 45.60
CA GLY A 100 -24.69 8.62 44.77
C GLY A 100 -26.02 8.39 44.04
N ALA A 101 -25.92 7.80 42.86
CA ALA A 101 -26.96 6.98 42.27
C ALA A 101 -26.31 5.71 41.76
N THR A 102 -26.43 4.66 42.56
CA THR A 102 -26.33 3.26 42.17
C THR A 102 -27.19 3.05 40.92
N SER A 103 -26.56 2.62 39.82
CA SER A 103 -27.25 1.92 38.74
C SER A 103 -26.62 0.55 38.61
N THR A 104 -27.26 -0.40 39.27
CA THR A 104 -27.10 -1.83 39.02
C THR A 104 -28.00 -2.21 37.86
N SER A 105 -27.48 -3.05 36.96
CA SER A 105 -28.18 -3.89 35.98
C SER A 105 -27.95 -3.53 34.51
N GLY A 106 -27.20 -4.41 33.86
CA GLY A 106 -26.93 -4.43 32.43
C GLY A 106 -25.57 -5.08 32.19
N GLY A 107 -25.48 -6.39 32.42
CA GLY A 107 -24.32 -7.17 32.02
C GLY A 107 -24.24 -7.21 30.50
N GLU A 108 -23.62 -6.18 29.92
CA GLU A 108 -23.12 -6.24 28.55
C GLU A 108 -21.73 -6.87 28.64
N GLU A 109 -21.62 -8.09 28.15
CA GLU A 109 -20.33 -8.72 27.85
C GLU A 109 -19.50 -7.70 27.04
N PRO A 110 -18.22 -7.47 27.37
CA PRO A 110 -17.43 -6.49 26.61
C PRO A 110 -17.33 -6.99 25.18
N GLU A 111 -18.06 -6.34 24.27
CA GLU A 111 -17.91 -6.54 22.83
C GLU A 111 -16.40 -6.52 22.52
N PRO A 112 -15.86 -7.56 21.86
CA PRO A 112 -14.45 -7.52 21.48
C PRO A 112 -14.25 -6.26 20.66
N ASN A 113 -13.28 -5.41 21.05
CA ASN A 113 -12.88 -4.25 20.24
C ASN A 113 -12.29 -4.77 18.91
N ILE A 114 -13.17 -5.04 17.94
CA ILE A 114 -12.84 -5.42 16.58
C ILE A 114 -12.63 -4.12 15.80
N MET A 115 -11.44 -3.97 15.25
CA MET A 115 -11.09 -2.86 14.38
C MET A 115 -10.55 -3.46 13.10
N GLY A 116 -11.02 -3.02 11.95
CA GLY A 116 -10.54 -3.55 10.69
C GLY A 116 -11.03 -2.70 9.55
N GLU A 117 -10.60 -3.10 8.36
CA GLU A 117 -10.94 -2.42 7.14
C GLU A 117 -12.46 -2.35 6.89
N ALA A 118 -13.22 -3.39 7.26
CA ALA A 118 -14.68 -3.36 7.21
C ALA A 118 -15.29 -2.96 8.55
N PRO A 119 -16.37 -2.16 8.53
CA PRO A 119 -17.18 -1.94 9.71
C PRO A 119 -17.94 -3.22 10.12
N SER A 120 -18.15 -3.40 11.42
CA SER A 120 -19.01 -4.45 11.96
C SER A 120 -20.47 -4.13 11.64
N GLY A 121 -21.26 -5.09 11.14
CA GLY A 121 -22.69 -4.85 10.83
C GLY A 121 -23.07 -4.95 9.35
N LYS A 122 -24.37 -4.73 9.05
CA LYS A 122 -24.98 -4.95 7.73
C LYS A 122 -24.89 -3.69 6.86
N LEU A 123 -24.34 -3.84 5.65
CA LEU A 123 -24.34 -2.80 4.63
C LEU A 123 -24.53 -3.40 3.24
N ASN A 124 -25.54 -2.90 2.54
CA ASN A 124 -25.65 -2.99 1.08
C ASN A 124 -25.27 -1.63 0.48
N ALA A 125 -23.96 -1.38 0.38
CA ALA A 125 -23.45 -0.24 -0.36
C ALA A 125 -22.86 -0.76 -1.66
N ASP A 126 -23.27 -0.17 -2.78
CA ASP A 126 -22.59 -0.36 -4.05
C ASP A 126 -21.29 0.45 -4.04
N ILE A 127 -20.17 -0.27 -3.97
CA ILE A 127 -18.80 0.25 -3.99
C ILE A 127 -18.04 -0.61 -5.00
N PRO A 128 -17.98 -0.21 -6.28
CA PRO A 128 -17.39 -1.04 -7.33
C PRO A 128 -15.94 -1.45 -7.05
N SER A 129 -15.17 -0.58 -6.41
CA SER A 129 -13.78 -0.85 -6.01
C SER A 129 -13.64 -1.85 -4.87
N ALA A 130 -14.74 -2.19 -4.18
CA ALA A 130 -14.76 -3.15 -3.09
C ALA A 130 -14.98 -4.60 -3.56
N GLU A 131 -15.31 -4.84 -4.83
CA GLU A 131 -15.39 -6.20 -5.35
C GLU A 131 -14.02 -6.90 -5.36
N LEU A 132 -14.03 -8.24 -5.43
CA LEU A 132 -12.81 -9.00 -5.67
C LEU A 132 -12.45 -8.93 -7.15
N PRO A 133 -11.20 -8.57 -7.51
CA PRO A 133 -10.78 -8.53 -8.91
C PRO A 133 -10.95 -9.89 -9.62
N GLY A 134 -11.68 -9.91 -10.73
CA GLY A 134 -11.74 -11.04 -11.66
C GLY A 134 -12.49 -12.29 -11.18
N ILE A 135 -13.24 -12.22 -10.06
CA ILE A 135 -13.90 -13.39 -9.47
C ILE A 135 -15.34 -13.09 -9.08
N LYS A 136 -16.23 -13.99 -9.50
CA LYS A 136 -17.66 -13.94 -9.12
C LYS A 136 -18.05 -14.96 -8.06
N ASN A 137 -17.28 -16.04 -7.90
CA ASN A 137 -17.58 -17.12 -6.96
C ASN A 137 -16.29 -17.77 -6.48
N TYR A 138 -15.95 -17.61 -5.20
CA TYR A 138 -14.97 -18.42 -4.51
C TYR A 138 -15.67 -19.13 -3.33
N LYS A 139 -15.29 -20.36 -3.02
CA LYS A 139 -15.98 -21.24 -2.06
C LYS A 139 -14.99 -21.93 -1.13
N ASP A 140 -14.07 -21.14 -0.58
CA ASP A 140 -13.08 -21.66 0.36
C ASP A 140 -13.77 -21.95 1.71
N LYS A 141 -13.54 -23.15 2.24
CA LYS A 141 -14.07 -23.58 3.55
C LYS A 141 -12.91 -23.86 4.48
N GLY A 142 -13.01 -23.34 5.70
CA GLY A 142 -12.05 -23.59 6.77
C GLY A 142 -12.75 -24.14 8.01
N SER A 143 -11.98 -24.74 8.90
CA SER A 143 -12.51 -25.41 10.11
C SER A 143 -12.85 -24.43 11.24
N GLY A 144 -12.38 -23.18 11.19
CA GLY A 144 -12.38 -22.24 12.30
C GLY A 144 -11.34 -22.54 13.38
N SER A 145 -10.37 -23.41 13.09
CA SER A 145 -9.19 -23.71 13.93
C SER A 145 -7.92 -23.45 13.13
N TRP A 146 -6.86 -22.98 13.80
CA TRP A 146 -5.60 -22.62 13.14
C TRP A 146 -4.43 -23.48 13.60
N GLU A 147 -3.52 -23.74 12.67
CA GLU A 147 -2.20 -24.28 12.96
C GLU A 147 -1.13 -23.19 12.90
N VAL A 148 -0.18 -23.23 13.83
CA VAL A 148 0.96 -22.32 13.82
C VAL A 148 1.96 -22.77 12.77
N VAL A 149 2.32 -21.87 11.86
CA VAL A 149 3.41 -22.10 10.92
C VAL A 149 4.73 -22.03 11.68
N ARG A 150 5.51 -23.12 11.66
CA ARG A 150 6.79 -23.20 12.37
C ARG A 150 7.78 -22.15 11.86
N GLY A 151 8.70 -21.74 12.73
CA GLY A 151 9.74 -20.77 12.42
C GLY A 151 9.66 -19.52 13.30
N THR A 152 10.84 -18.96 13.56
CA THR A 152 11.03 -17.76 14.36
C THR A 152 11.86 -16.74 13.60
N THR A 153 11.85 -15.50 14.05
CA THR A 153 12.71 -14.44 13.51
C THR A 153 13.61 -13.85 14.59
N ASN A 154 14.69 -13.21 14.14
CA ASN A 154 15.38 -12.25 15.00
C ASN A 154 14.46 -11.07 15.32
N LEU A 155 14.77 -10.35 16.40
CA LEU A 155 14.04 -9.15 16.75
C LEU A 155 14.22 -8.05 15.68
N PHE A 156 13.11 -7.51 15.20
CA PHE A 156 13.04 -6.36 14.30
C PHE A 156 12.82 -5.07 15.09
N GLY A 157 13.25 -3.93 14.51
CA GLY A 157 13.10 -2.62 15.12
C GLY A 157 14.19 -2.30 16.14
N ARG A 158 14.37 -0.99 16.41
CA ARG A 158 15.48 -0.48 17.23
C ARG A 158 15.06 0.06 18.59
N GLY A 159 13.76 0.27 18.83
CA GLY A 159 13.26 0.91 20.04
C GLY A 159 11.75 0.71 20.28
N GLY A 160 11.31 1.05 21.48
CA GLY A 160 9.90 0.98 21.89
C GLY A 160 9.40 -0.42 22.28
N LYS A 161 8.08 -0.61 22.21
CA LYS A 161 7.41 -1.80 22.75
C LYS A 161 7.67 -3.01 21.85
N LEU A 162 8.01 -4.15 22.46
CA LEU A 162 8.13 -5.43 21.77
C LEU A 162 6.76 -6.11 21.71
N TYR A 163 6.39 -6.57 20.51
CA TYR A 163 5.27 -7.47 20.29
C TYR A 163 5.79 -8.77 19.70
N LYS A 164 5.46 -9.89 20.34
CA LYS A 164 5.68 -11.23 19.80
C LYS A 164 4.49 -11.64 18.97
N TYR A 165 4.72 -12.19 17.78
CA TYR A 165 3.63 -12.66 16.92
C TYR A 165 3.81 -14.10 16.46
N THR A 166 2.70 -14.81 16.30
CA THR A 166 2.63 -16.07 15.56
C THR A 166 2.11 -15.82 14.15
N VAL A 167 2.48 -16.72 13.24
CA VAL A 167 1.83 -16.85 11.92
C VAL A 167 1.03 -18.14 11.93
N GLU A 168 -0.24 -18.07 11.56
CA GLU A 168 -1.18 -19.18 11.66
C GLU A 168 -1.99 -19.32 10.36
N ILE A 169 -2.33 -20.56 10.00
CA ILE A 169 -3.19 -20.88 8.85
C ILE A 169 -4.42 -21.60 9.36
N GLU A 170 -5.60 -21.20 8.90
CA GLU A 170 -6.83 -21.94 9.21
C GLU A 170 -6.77 -23.32 8.54
N GLN A 171 -7.06 -24.36 9.32
CA GLN A 171 -7.05 -25.73 8.83
C GLN A 171 -8.17 -25.94 7.80
N GLY A 172 -7.89 -26.78 6.81
CA GLY A 172 -8.81 -27.09 5.71
C GLY A 172 -8.66 -26.20 4.47
N ILE A 173 -7.84 -25.15 4.54
CA ILE A 173 -7.48 -24.35 3.34
C ILE A 173 -6.51 -25.16 2.46
N ASP A 174 -6.82 -25.26 1.17
CA ASP A 174 -5.90 -25.83 0.19
C ASP A 174 -4.65 -24.93 0.01
N ALA A 175 -3.48 -25.48 0.37
CA ALA A 175 -2.18 -24.81 0.26
C ALA A 175 -1.88 -24.25 -1.13
N SER A 176 -2.36 -24.90 -2.20
CA SER A 176 -2.14 -24.49 -3.58
C SER A 176 -2.80 -23.13 -3.90
N THR A 177 -3.84 -22.75 -3.16
CA THR A 177 -4.63 -21.54 -3.41
C THR A 177 -3.98 -20.25 -2.90
N TYR A 178 -3.03 -20.36 -1.97
CA TYR A 178 -2.37 -19.20 -1.33
C TYR A 178 -0.83 -19.26 -1.37
N GLY A 179 -0.25 -20.27 -2.02
CA GLY A 179 1.20 -20.44 -2.19
C GLY A 179 1.90 -21.21 -1.06
N GLY A 180 1.13 -21.79 -0.13
CA GLY A 180 1.62 -22.58 0.99
C GLY A 180 2.01 -21.76 2.23
N ALA A 181 2.00 -22.44 3.38
CA ALA A 181 2.19 -21.83 4.71
C ALA A 181 3.50 -21.03 4.83
N ASP A 182 4.60 -21.57 4.28
CA ASP A 182 5.91 -20.92 4.32
C ASP A 182 5.95 -19.62 3.51
N ALA A 183 5.23 -19.57 2.37
CA ALA A 183 5.18 -18.35 1.55
C ALA A 183 4.37 -17.25 2.24
N PHE A 184 3.25 -17.63 2.89
CA PHE A 184 2.48 -16.71 3.73
C PHE A 184 3.33 -16.13 4.86
N ALA A 185 3.99 -17.01 5.62
CA ALA A 185 4.90 -16.64 6.70
C ALA A 185 6.03 -15.72 6.24
N ARG A 186 6.75 -16.07 5.16
CA ARG A 186 7.82 -15.22 4.61
C ARG A 186 7.32 -13.85 4.16
N THR A 187 6.10 -13.78 3.62
CA THR A 187 5.51 -12.50 3.20
C THR A 187 5.23 -11.61 4.42
N ILE A 188 4.71 -12.19 5.50
CA ILE A 188 4.50 -11.47 6.77
C ILE A 188 5.85 -10.99 7.34
N ASP A 189 6.80 -11.90 7.51
CA ASP A 189 8.10 -11.58 8.12
C ASP A 189 8.85 -10.51 7.31
N GLY A 190 8.88 -10.66 5.98
CA GLY A 190 9.52 -9.68 5.10
C GLY A 190 8.82 -8.32 5.11
N THR A 191 7.48 -8.29 5.20
CA THR A 191 6.73 -7.02 5.29
C THR A 191 7.00 -6.32 6.61
N LEU A 192 6.94 -7.04 7.74
CA LEU A 192 7.07 -6.47 9.08
C LEU A 192 8.51 -6.08 9.43
N GLN A 193 9.51 -6.70 8.81
CA GLN A 193 10.92 -6.36 8.98
C GLN A 193 11.33 -5.10 8.20
N ASP A 194 10.63 -4.78 7.10
CA ASP A 194 10.98 -3.67 6.21
C ASP A 194 11.00 -2.33 6.97
N GLN A 195 11.99 -1.48 6.70
CA GLN A 195 12.10 -0.16 7.35
C GLN A 195 10.97 0.80 6.95
N ARG A 196 10.20 0.49 5.92
CA ARG A 196 8.98 1.22 5.56
C ARG A 196 7.77 0.79 6.40
N SER A 197 7.85 -0.35 7.09
CA SER A 197 6.85 -0.82 8.06
C SER A 197 6.97 -0.09 9.40
N TRP A 198 6.10 -0.42 10.36
CA TRP A 198 6.00 0.22 11.67
C TRP A 198 7.30 0.19 12.49
N VAL A 199 8.15 -0.82 12.27
CA VAL A 199 9.48 -0.92 12.91
C VAL A 199 10.42 0.22 12.50
N GLY A 200 10.23 0.80 11.32
CA GLY A 200 10.99 1.97 10.84
C GLY A 200 10.71 3.24 11.61
N GLY A 201 9.51 3.35 12.20
CA GLY A 201 9.11 4.49 13.04
C GLY A 201 9.79 4.53 14.41
N GLY A 202 10.59 3.52 14.76
CA GLY A 202 11.43 3.51 15.97
C GLY A 202 10.73 3.23 17.30
N ASN A 203 9.40 3.10 17.30
CA ASN A 203 8.58 2.91 18.52
C ASN A 203 8.04 1.48 18.69
N ILE A 204 8.27 0.61 17.70
CA ILE A 204 7.76 -0.77 17.66
C ILE A 204 8.93 -1.73 17.39
N ARG A 205 8.95 -2.82 18.15
CA ARG A 205 9.80 -3.99 17.89
C ARG A 205 8.93 -5.22 17.70
N LEU A 206 9.35 -6.10 16.80
CA LEU A 206 8.61 -7.30 16.45
C LEU A 206 9.50 -8.53 16.50
N GLN A 207 8.92 -9.66 16.90
CA GLN A 207 9.60 -10.95 16.85
C GLN A 207 8.59 -12.05 16.56
N ARG A 208 8.84 -12.85 15.52
CA ARG A 208 8.04 -14.05 15.28
C ARG A 208 8.45 -15.14 16.26
N VAL A 209 7.45 -15.76 16.87
CA VAL A 209 7.57 -16.95 17.70
C VAL A 209 6.63 -18.03 17.18
N ASP A 210 6.97 -19.29 17.39
CA ASP A 210 6.13 -20.44 17.02
C ASP A 210 5.72 -21.29 18.24
N ASN A 211 6.07 -20.83 19.44
CA ASN A 211 5.73 -21.44 20.71
C ASN A 211 5.62 -20.37 21.82
N GLY A 212 5.01 -20.75 22.94
CA GLY A 212 4.78 -19.85 24.07
C GLY A 212 3.67 -18.82 23.81
N THR A 213 3.69 -17.74 24.60
CA THR A 213 2.66 -16.69 24.53
C THR A 213 3.01 -15.66 23.46
N ALA A 214 2.09 -15.44 22.52
CA ALA A 214 2.14 -14.36 21.54
C ALA A 214 1.23 -13.20 21.94
N ASP A 215 1.65 -11.98 21.61
CA ASP A 215 0.85 -10.77 21.77
C ASP A 215 -0.13 -10.58 20.59
N ILE A 216 0.24 -11.10 19.42
CA ILE A 216 -0.51 -10.95 18.16
C ILE A 216 -0.51 -12.30 17.42
N ARG A 217 -1.67 -12.77 16.99
CA ARG A 217 -1.83 -13.99 16.19
C ARG A 217 -2.22 -13.62 14.77
N ILE A 218 -1.30 -13.66 13.82
CA ILE A 218 -1.54 -13.28 12.43
C ILE A 218 -2.00 -14.50 11.65
N SER A 219 -3.22 -14.45 11.10
CA SER A 219 -3.96 -15.67 10.74
C SER A 219 -4.59 -15.58 9.37
N LEU A 220 -4.18 -16.46 8.45
CA LEU A 220 -4.89 -16.62 7.18
C LEU A 220 -6.22 -17.34 7.43
N THR A 221 -7.32 -16.72 7.08
CA THR A 221 -8.67 -17.15 7.47
C THR A 221 -9.63 -17.05 6.30
N THR A 222 -10.45 -18.09 6.12
CA THR A 222 -11.52 -18.12 5.14
C THR A 222 -12.60 -17.08 5.44
N SER A 223 -13.23 -16.60 4.39
CA SER A 223 -14.29 -15.58 4.45
C SER A 223 -15.46 -15.98 5.35
N ASP A 224 -15.83 -17.27 5.36
CA ASP A 224 -16.90 -17.79 6.21
C ASP A 224 -16.56 -17.72 7.71
N THR A 225 -15.29 -17.96 8.06
CA THR A 225 -14.83 -17.86 9.44
C THR A 225 -14.63 -16.40 9.86
N ALA A 226 -14.05 -15.56 8.99
CA ALA A 226 -13.85 -14.14 9.27
C ALA A 226 -15.17 -13.41 9.56
N ARG A 227 -16.25 -13.75 8.85
CA ARG A 227 -17.59 -13.13 9.03
C ARG A 227 -18.33 -13.51 10.30
N ARG A 228 -17.90 -14.54 11.03
CA ARG A 228 -18.64 -14.95 12.24
C ARG A 228 -18.61 -13.82 13.29
N PRO A 229 -19.65 -13.69 14.12
CA PRO A 229 -19.73 -12.63 15.12
C PRO A 229 -18.57 -12.63 16.12
N ASP A 230 -17.98 -13.79 16.38
CA ASP A 230 -16.85 -13.89 17.31
C ASP A 230 -15.51 -13.47 16.68
N TYR A 231 -15.41 -13.30 15.36
CA TYR A 231 -14.17 -12.91 14.67
C TYR A 231 -14.15 -11.45 14.23
N CYS A 232 -14.60 -11.15 13.01
CA CYS A 232 -14.61 -9.77 12.50
C CYS A 232 -16.01 -9.16 12.47
N ASN A 233 -17.07 -9.97 12.63
CA ASN A 233 -18.47 -9.52 12.71
C ASN A 233 -18.91 -8.53 11.61
N PHE A 234 -18.27 -8.54 10.43
CA PHE A 234 -18.74 -7.75 9.30
C PHE A 234 -19.84 -8.52 8.56
N SER A 235 -20.97 -7.87 8.33
CA SER A 235 -22.07 -8.37 7.49
C SER A 235 -22.17 -7.61 6.17
N ILE A 236 -21.14 -6.83 5.82
CA ILE A 236 -21.02 -6.22 4.51
C ILE A 236 -20.78 -7.31 3.46
N GLN A 237 -21.24 -7.08 2.23
CA GLN A 237 -21.09 -8.06 1.14
C GLN A 237 -19.64 -8.28 0.70
N TYR A 238 -18.74 -7.36 1.03
CA TYR A 238 -17.35 -7.38 0.60
C TYR A 238 -16.43 -8.11 1.59
N GLU A 239 -15.33 -8.66 1.06
CA GLU A 239 -14.30 -9.31 1.86
C GLU A 239 -13.38 -8.30 2.52
N ALA A 240 -13.05 -8.55 3.78
CA ALA A 240 -12.18 -7.69 4.56
C ALA A 240 -11.38 -8.48 5.61
N SER A 241 -10.24 -7.91 5.96
CA SER A 241 -9.41 -8.32 7.08
C SER A 241 -9.82 -7.54 8.34
N CYS A 242 -9.37 -7.99 9.51
CA CYS A 242 -9.59 -7.26 10.76
C CYS A 242 -8.55 -7.58 11.83
N TRP A 243 -8.43 -6.69 12.80
CA TRP A 243 -7.86 -6.91 14.12
C TRP A 243 -8.96 -7.14 15.17
N ASN A 244 -8.97 -8.33 15.79
CA ASN A 244 -9.80 -8.64 16.94
C ASN A 244 -8.95 -8.58 18.22
N ASN A 245 -9.14 -7.51 19.00
CA ASN A 245 -8.39 -7.32 20.24
C ASN A 245 -8.71 -8.38 21.30
N GLY A 246 -9.96 -8.80 21.43
CA GLY A 246 -10.40 -9.80 22.42
C GLY A 246 -9.73 -11.16 22.23
N LYS A 247 -9.46 -11.55 20.97
CA LYS A 247 -8.74 -12.78 20.62
C LYS A 247 -7.25 -12.57 20.35
N LYS A 248 -6.76 -11.32 20.44
CA LYS A 248 -5.41 -10.91 20.01
C LYS A 248 -5.08 -11.39 18.59
N ARG A 249 -6.07 -11.38 17.69
CA ARG A 249 -5.97 -12.03 16.38
C ARG A 249 -6.08 -11.01 15.26
N LEU A 250 -5.06 -10.99 14.41
CA LEU A 250 -5.06 -10.30 13.13
C LEU A 250 -5.54 -11.31 12.07
N VAL A 251 -6.75 -11.12 11.58
CA VAL A 251 -7.39 -11.96 10.56
C VAL A 251 -7.04 -11.38 9.19
N ILE A 252 -6.25 -12.13 8.42
CA ILE A 252 -6.06 -11.87 6.99
C ILE A 252 -7.07 -12.71 6.21
N ASN A 253 -7.96 -12.04 5.48
CA ASN A 253 -8.98 -12.72 4.67
C ASN A 253 -8.35 -13.44 3.46
N LEU A 254 -8.61 -14.74 3.33
CA LEU A 254 -8.04 -15.60 2.28
C LEU A 254 -8.42 -15.14 0.86
N ALA A 255 -9.66 -14.72 0.66
CA ALA A 255 -10.12 -14.29 -0.67
C ALA A 255 -9.37 -13.02 -1.10
N ARG A 256 -9.25 -12.05 -0.20
CA ARG A 256 -8.40 -10.87 -0.42
C ARG A 256 -6.93 -11.22 -0.60
N TRP A 257 -6.40 -12.17 0.17
CA TRP A 257 -5.03 -12.64 0.01
C TRP A 257 -4.75 -13.22 -1.38
N ARG A 258 -5.76 -13.87 -1.98
CA ARG A 258 -5.65 -14.52 -3.30
C ARG A 258 -5.90 -13.57 -4.47
N TYR A 259 -6.86 -12.65 -4.32
CA TYR A 259 -7.36 -11.85 -5.43
C TYR A 259 -7.05 -10.35 -5.32
N GLY A 260 -6.65 -9.88 -4.14
CA GLY A 260 -6.30 -8.49 -3.90
C GLY A 260 -7.51 -7.56 -3.77
N ALA A 261 -7.29 -6.29 -4.13
CA ALA A 261 -8.30 -5.26 -4.17
C ALA A 261 -8.14 -4.44 -5.44
N VAL A 262 -9.26 -3.95 -5.99
CA VAL A 262 -9.29 -3.21 -7.26
C VAL A 262 -8.36 -2.00 -7.22
N ALA A 263 -8.25 -1.32 -6.07
CA ALA A 263 -7.38 -0.17 -5.89
C ALA A 263 -5.90 -0.48 -6.17
N PHE A 264 -5.45 -1.71 -5.89
CA PHE A 264 -4.07 -2.17 -6.10
C PHE A 264 -3.86 -2.80 -7.48
N GLU A 265 -4.87 -2.71 -8.35
CA GLU A 265 -4.87 -3.32 -9.67
C GLU A 265 -4.51 -4.82 -9.58
N SER A 266 -3.58 -5.28 -10.42
CA SER A 266 -3.07 -6.66 -10.41
C SER A 266 -1.83 -6.84 -9.51
N ASP A 267 -1.44 -5.83 -8.72
CA ASP A 267 -0.28 -5.93 -7.82
C ASP A 267 -0.67 -6.57 -6.49
N LEU A 268 -0.74 -7.89 -6.51
CA LEU A 268 -1.11 -8.69 -5.36
C LEU A 268 -0.08 -8.61 -4.22
N LEU A 269 1.20 -8.42 -4.52
CA LEU A 269 2.22 -8.29 -3.49
C LEU A 269 2.05 -6.97 -2.73
N LEU A 270 1.82 -5.87 -3.44
CA LEU A 270 1.57 -4.57 -2.85
C LEU A 270 0.31 -4.60 -1.97
N TYR A 271 -0.76 -5.23 -2.44
CA TYR A 271 -1.97 -5.43 -1.64
C TYR A 271 -1.71 -6.23 -0.34
N ARG A 272 -0.95 -7.33 -0.42
CA ARG A 272 -0.65 -8.16 0.75
C ARG A 272 0.16 -7.40 1.80
N GLN A 273 1.14 -6.62 1.35
CA GLN A 273 1.93 -5.75 2.24
C GLN A 273 1.04 -4.71 2.91
N TYR A 274 0.11 -4.12 2.14
CA TYR A 274 -0.88 -3.18 2.66
C TYR A 274 -1.76 -3.82 3.73
N ALA A 275 -2.41 -4.94 3.44
CA ALA A 275 -3.30 -5.61 4.38
C ALA A 275 -2.58 -5.99 5.68
N ILE A 276 -1.33 -6.46 5.60
CA ILE A 276 -0.52 -6.76 6.79
C ILE A 276 -0.27 -5.49 7.62
N ASN A 277 0.20 -4.41 6.99
CA ASN A 277 0.56 -3.19 7.71
C ASN A 277 -0.65 -2.42 8.24
N HIS A 278 -1.78 -2.43 7.52
CA HIS A 278 -3.03 -1.82 7.95
C HIS A 278 -3.54 -2.50 9.23
N GLU A 279 -3.73 -3.82 9.17
CA GLU A 279 -4.35 -4.57 10.26
C GLU A 279 -3.46 -4.63 11.50
N ILE A 280 -2.14 -4.77 11.33
CA ILE A 280 -1.24 -4.72 12.48
C ILE A 280 -1.15 -3.30 13.06
N GLY A 281 -1.43 -2.27 12.26
CA GLY A 281 -1.55 -0.89 12.73
C GLY A 281 -2.63 -0.74 13.80
N HIS A 282 -3.78 -1.42 13.64
CA HIS A 282 -4.83 -1.47 14.66
C HIS A 282 -4.35 -2.12 15.97
N ALA A 283 -3.53 -3.18 15.90
CA ALA A 283 -2.90 -3.78 17.09
C ALA A 283 -1.94 -2.81 17.81
N PHE A 284 -1.41 -1.83 17.10
CA PHE A 284 -0.59 -0.74 17.65
C PHE A 284 -1.40 0.52 18.01
N GLY A 285 -2.74 0.43 17.98
CA GLY A 285 -3.64 1.52 18.37
C GLY A 285 -3.89 2.57 17.29
N GLN A 286 -3.53 2.29 16.04
CA GLN A 286 -3.76 3.21 14.93
C GLN A 286 -5.23 3.17 14.48
N ARG A 287 -5.79 4.35 14.21
CA ARG A 287 -7.15 4.54 13.69
C ARG A 287 -7.13 4.84 12.20
N HIS A 288 -8.29 4.72 11.56
CA HIS A 288 -8.42 5.02 10.15
C HIS A 288 -8.02 6.47 9.85
N LYS A 289 -7.44 6.68 8.66
CA LYS A 289 -7.00 8.00 8.20
C LYS A 289 -7.52 8.27 6.78
N PRO A 290 -7.92 9.50 6.47
CA PRO A 290 -8.36 9.87 5.13
C PRO A 290 -7.18 10.13 4.19
N CYS A 291 -7.45 10.14 2.90
CA CYS A 291 -6.57 10.76 1.91
C CYS A 291 -6.42 12.26 2.23
N GLY A 292 -5.18 12.72 2.43
CA GLY A 292 -4.89 14.11 2.77
C GLY A 292 -4.95 15.06 1.57
N GLU A 293 -4.41 14.61 0.44
CA GLU A 293 -4.19 15.41 -0.77
C GLU A 293 -4.39 14.56 -2.04
N ASN A 294 -4.93 15.18 -3.09
CA ASN A 294 -5.17 14.50 -4.37
C ASN A 294 -3.86 14.01 -5.01
N GLY A 295 -3.85 12.74 -5.43
CA GLY A 295 -2.71 12.09 -6.08
C GLY A 295 -1.55 11.72 -5.15
N ALA A 296 -1.61 12.09 -3.86
CA ALA A 296 -0.63 11.68 -2.86
C ALA A 296 -0.74 10.18 -2.55
N LEU A 297 0.26 9.61 -1.88
CA LEU A 297 0.13 8.26 -1.34
C LEU A 297 -0.91 8.24 -0.22
N ALA A 298 -1.81 7.27 -0.27
CA ALA A 298 -2.79 7.06 0.80
C ALA A 298 -2.06 6.76 2.12
N PRO A 299 -2.51 7.27 3.27
CA PRO A 299 -2.05 6.75 4.54
C PRO A 299 -2.33 5.24 4.61
N VAL A 300 -1.41 4.43 5.17
CA VAL A 300 -1.64 2.97 5.26
C VAL A 300 -2.91 2.63 6.06
N MET A 301 -3.32 3.51 6.98
CA MET A 301 -4.55 3.36 7.75
C MET A 301 -5.82 3.82 7.01
N MET A 302 -5.75 4.19 5.73
CA MET A 302 -6.94 4.30 4.89
C MET A 302 -7.45 2.88 4.56
N GLN A 303 -8.77 2.70 4.43
CA GLN A 303 -9.42 1.42 4.10
C GLN A 303 -9.34 1.15 2.58
N GLN A 304 -8.12 0.93 2.08
CA GLN A 304 -7.78 0.85 0.66
C GLN A 304 -8.26 -0.44 -0.01
N SER A 305 -8.69 -1.49 0.71
CA SER A 305 -9.35 -2.66 0.09
C SER A 305 -10.66 -2.29 -0.61
N PHE A 306 -11.24 -1.13 -0.28
CA PHE A 306 -12.49 -0.63 -0.85
C PHE A 306 -12.29 0.56 -1.79
N GLY A 307 -11.05 1.01 -2.01
CA GLY A 307 -10.72 2.17 -2.83
C GLY A 307 -9.84 3.20 -2.12
N THR A 308 -9.21 4.06 -2.91
CA THR A 308 -8.36 5.16 -2.43
C THR A 308 -9.02 6.54 -2.56
N ALA A 309 -10.31 6.56 -2.88
CA ALA A 309 -11.14 7.75 -2.87
C ALA A 309 -11.85 7.91 -1.51
N ASN A 310 -11.73 9.09 -0.91
CA ASN A 310 -12.37 9.42 0.37
C ASN A 310 -13.88 9.21 0.33
N ASN A 311 -14.54 9.49 -0.80
CA ASN A 311 -15.99 9.30 -0.92
C ASN A 311 -16.42 7.83 -0.80
N TYR A 312 -15.63 6.88 -1.32
CA TYR A 312 -15.92 5.46 -1.21
C TYR A 312 -15.72 4.96 0.23
N VAL A 313 -14.63 5.38 0.87
CA VAL A 313 -14.36 5.01 2.27
C VAL A 313 -15.36 5.69 3.21
N TRP A 314 -15.77 6.93 2.94
CA TRP A 314 -16.85 7.58 3.66
C TRP A 314 -18.14 6.77 3.55
N GLN A 315 -18.56 6.38 2.34
CA GLN A 315 -19.77 5.58 2.12
C GLN A 315 -19.72 4.25 2.88
N LEU A 316 -18.56 3.58 2.89
CA LEU A 316 -18.32 2.37 3.69
C LEU A 316 -18.50 2.64 5.20
N ASN A 317 -18.04 3.78 5.69
CA ASN A 317 -18.08 4.14 7.10
C ASN A 317 -19.44 4.62 7.60
N GLN A 318 -20.39 4.93 6.72
CA GLN A 318 -21.72 5.40 7.10
C GLN A 318 -22.62 4.33 7.75
N VAL A 319 -22.14 3.10 7.86
CA VAL A 319 -22.89 1.98 8.41
C VAL A 319 -22.93 2.02 9.94
N ASP A 320 -23.88 1.30 10.51
CA ASP A 320 -23.87 1.04 11.94
C ASP A 320 -22.64 0.21 12.30
N GLY A 321 -21.88 0.65 13.31
CA GLY A 321 -20.57 0.08 13.67
C GLY A 321 -19.39 0.59 12.84
N GLY A 322 -19.61 1.48 11.86
CA GLY A 322 -18.54 2.09 11.07
C GLY A 322 -17.89 3.33 11.69
N ASP A 323 -16.70 3.67 11.21
CA ASP A 323 -15.93 4.83 11.66
C ASP A 323 -16.41 6.12 10.97
N LYS A 324 -17.67 6.50 11.26
CA LYS A 324 -18.45 7.54 10.56
C LYS A 324 -17.74 8.90 10.41
N ASN A 325 -16.78 9.20 11.28
CA ASN A 325 -16.09 10.49 11.31
C ASN A 325 -14.62 10.42 10.86
N ALA A 326 -14.07 9.24 10.58
CA ALA A 326 -12.65 9.12 10.24
C ALA A 326 -12.29 9.64 8.84
N VAL A 327 -13.21 9.53 7.88
CA VAL A 327 -12.96 9.92 6.49
C VAL A 327 -14.02 10.89 5.99
N PRO A 328 -13.68 12.10 5.53
CA PRO A 328 -14.65 13.07 5.04
C PRO A 328 -15.10 12.73 3.61
N LYS A 329 -16.26 13.24 3.20
CA LYS A 329 -16.75 13.18 1.80
C LYS A 329 -16.27 14.39 1.00
N ASP A 330 -14.95 14.57 0.86
CA ASP A 330 -14.32 15.75 0.25
C ASP A 330 -13.86 15.54 -1.20
N GLY A 331 -14.18 14.39 -1.80
CA GLY A 331 -13.82 14.07 -3.18
C GLY A 331 -12.34 13.82 -3.42
N LYS A 332 -11.51 13.74 -2.37
CA LYS A 332 -10.08 13.47 -2.56
C LYS A 332 -9.82 12.03 -2.92
N GLU A 333 -8.81 11.83 -3.75
CA GLU A 333 -8.36 10.51 -4.18
C GLU A 333 -6.84 10.40 -4.14
N CYS A 334 -6.37 9.37 -3.45
CA CYS A 334 -4.96 9.06 -3.28
C CYS A 334 -4.55 7.90 -4.20
N ARG A 335 -3.24 7.67 -4.28
CA ARG A 335 -2.65 6.46 -4.85
C ARG A 335 -2.48 5.38 -3.77
N PRO A 336 -2.58 4.09 -4.12
CA PRO A 336 -2.37 3.00 -3.18
C PRO A 336 -0.99 3.06 -2.52
N ASN A 337 -0.93 2.71 -1.25
CA ASN A 337 0.30 2.69 -0.47
C ASN A 337 0.23 1.65 0.65
N PRO A 338 1.14 0.67 0.67
CA PRO A 338 1.16 -0.36 1.69
C PRO A 338 1.98 0.00 2.93
N TRP A 339 2.64 1.16 2.99
CA TRP A 339 3.67 1.46 4.00
C TRP A 339 3.29 2.61 4.93
N PRO A 340 3.44 2.45 6.27
CA PRO A 340 3.25 3.53 7.24
C PRO A 340 4.36 4.59 7.25
N VAL A 341 5.58 4.22 6.85
CA VAL A 341 6.75 5.12 6.86
C VAL A 341 7.12 5.40 5.40
N THR A 342 7.04 6.68 5.02
CA THR A 342 7.31 7.20 3.68
C THR A 342 8.64 7.92 3.59
#